data_AF-A0A8C7KVX0-F1
#
_entry.id   AF-A0A8C7KVX0-F1
#
_cell.length_a   1.000
_cell.length_b   1.000
_cell.length_c   1.000
_cell.angle_alpha   90.00
_cell.angle_beta   90.00
_cell.angle_gamma   90.00
#
_symmetry.space_group_name_H-M   'P 1'
#
loop_
_entity.id
_entity.type
_entity.pdbx_description
1 polymer ?
#
loop_
_entity_poly.entity_id
_entity_poly.type
_entity_poly.pdbx_seq_one_letter_code
_entity_poly.pdbx_strand_id
1 'polypeptide(L)'
;MPGTADIASSMSQTQAERMRSVFINVSKIPLLFLFLYMFVCSLDVLSSAFQLAGGKVAGDIFNDNAILSNPVAGLVVGILVTVLVQSSSTSTSIVVSLVSSGLLNVRSAIPILMGSNIGTSVTNTIVALMQAGERDEFERAFAGATVHDCFNWLSVLVLLPLEATTGLLRRLSQAVVDTFHISSGDKAPEMLKVMTEPLTKLIIQLDKSVITGIAMGDEAMSNRSLVRVWCKNHILTVRPNATGSHLFVDSWLSDLAVGLILLACSLLLLCTCLLLLVKLLNSLLQGQVAKAIQRIINTDFPYPFGWLAGYLAILVGAGMTFVVQSSSVFTSAITPLIGIGVISIERAYPLTLGSNIGTTTTAILAALASPGDKLAAAFQVALCHFFFNILGILLWYPVPTTRLPIRMARTLGQRTAKYRWFAVLYLLLCFLLLPSLVFALSMAGWQIMAGVGVPFAAALLLVSVVNMLQVHRPGCLPVRLQSWDFLPVWMHSLQPLDTLLTKVTLCCAKGASEPDLIQCSMDHDGPQKRSHMALDNLVLCYIDEAPTVVMSQGADEAPTVVMSQGVDRVRSTRL
;
A
#
# COMPACT_ATOMS: atom_id res chain seq x y z
N MET A 1 -31.03 -42.64 -23.18
CA MET A 1 -30.06 -41.82 -23.94
C MET A 1 -30.67 -40.44 -24.11
N PRO A 2 -30.00 -39.35 -23.75
CA PRO A 2 -30.53 -38.01 -24.02
C PRO A 2 -30.72 -37.83 -25.53
N GLY A 3 -31.84 -37.24 -25.94
CA GLY A 3 -32.21 -37.10 -27.34
C GLY A 3 -31.27 -36.15 -28.07
N THR A 4 -31.08 -36.35 -29.38
CA THR A 4 -30.23 -35.51 -30.24
C THR A 4 -30.59 -34.02 -30.19
N ALA A 5 -31.85 -33.67 -29.88
CA ALA A 5 -32.31 -32.30 -29.67
C ALA A 5 -31.77 -31.65 -28.38
N ASP A 6 -31.61 -32.42 -27.29
CA ASP A 6 -31.04 -31.93 -26.01
C ASP A 6 -29.53 -31.71 -26.12
N ILE A 7 -28.87 -32.50 -26.97
CA ILE A 7 -27.44 -32.32 -27.28
C ILE A 7 -27.23 -31.06 -28.13
N ALA A 8 -28.10 -30.81 -29.12
CA ALA A 8 -28.01 -29.60 -29.95
C ALA A 8 -28.38 -28.31 -29.17
N SER A 9 -29.36 -28.36 -28.28
CA SER A 9 -29.75 -27.22 -27.43
C SER A 9 -28.67 -26.90 -26.39
N SER A 10 -28.09 -27.91 -25.74
CA SER A 10 -26.96 -27.73 -24.81
C SER A 10 -25.68 -27.25 -25.51
N MET A 11 -25.41 -27.72 -26.73
CA MET A 11 -24.30 -27.23 -27.56
C MET A 11 -24.50 -25.78 -28.03
N SER A 12 -25.72 -25.37 -28.39
CA SER A 12 -25.98 -23.98 -28.80
C SER A 12 -25.95 -23.00 -27.62
N GLN A 13 -26.45 -23.40 -26.45
CA GLN A 13 -26.30 -22.63 -25.21
C GLN A 13 -24.82 -22.45 -24.82
N THR A 14 -24.00 -23.50 -24.89
CA THR A 14 -22.56 -23.38 -24.60
C THR A 14 -21.81 -22.51 -25.61
N GLN A 15 -22.21 -22.47 -26.89
CA GLN A 15 -21.61 -21.54 -27.86
C GLN A 15 -21.98 -20.08 -27.58
N ALA A 16 -23.25 -19.79 -27.25
CA ALA A 16 -23.70 -18.44 -26.92
C ALA A 16 -23.02 -17.91 -25.64
N GLU A 17 -22.86 -18.74 -24.62
CA GLU A 17 -22.13 -18.40 -23.39
C GLU A 17 -20.65 -18.14 -23.65
N ARG A 18 -20.01 -18.96 -24.48
CA ARG A 18 -18.60 -18.78 -24.85
C ARG A 18 -18.40 -17.50 -25.66
N MET A 19 -19.30 -17.20 -26.60
CA MET A 19 -19.27 -15.97 -27.38
C MET A 19 -19.53 -14.73 -26.52
N ARG A 20 -20.45 -14.80 -25.56
CA ARG A 20 -20.69 -13.74 -24.56
C ARG A 20 -19.46 -13.52 -23.68
N SER A 21 -18.80 -14.57 -23.21
CA SER A 21 -17.59 -14.48 -22.40
C SER A 21 -16.40 -13.87 -23.18
N VAL A 22 -16.22 -14.27 -24.44
CA VAL A 22 -15.22 -13.67 -25.34
C VAL A 22 -15.50 -12.20 -25.59
N PHE A 23 -16.76 -11.85 -25.89
CA PHE A 23 -17.16 -10.46 -26.12
C PHE A 23 -16.93 -9.58 -24.88
N ILE A 24 -17.33 -10.08 -23.69
CA ILE A 24 -17.06 -9.39 -22.41
C ILE A 24 -15.56 -9.21 -22.19
N ASN A 25 -14.72 -10.20 -22.48
CA ASN A 25 -13.28 -10.06 -22.28
C ASN A 25 -12.61 -9.12 -23.31
N VAL A 26 -13.08 -9.10 -24.55
CA VAL A 26 -12.59 -8.19 -25.58
C VAL A 26 -13.03 -6.75 -25.29
N SER A 27 -14.26 -6.52 -24.81
CA SER A 27 -14.77 -5.18 -24.48
C SER A 27 -14.06 -4.52 -23.30
N LYS A 28 -13.43 -5.31 -22.42
CA LYS A 28 -12.60 -4.79 -21.33
C LYS A 28 -11.33 -4.08 -21.83
N ILE A 29 -10.78 -4.43 -23.01
CA ILE A 29 -9.57 -3.80 -23.56
C ILE A 29 -9.79 -2.31 -23.92
N PRO A 30 -10.79 -1.92 -24.75
CA PRO A 30 -11.05 -0.51 -25.02
C PRO A 30 -11.50 0.24 -23.75
N LEU A 31 -12.22 -0.42 -22.85
CA LEU A 31 -12.60 0.17 -21.56
C LEU A 31 -11.39 0.49 -20.68
N LEU A 32 -10.32 -0.32 -20.75
CA LEU A 32 -9.06 -0.06 -20.06
C LEU A 32 -8.40 1.22 -20.57
N PHE A 33 -8.30 1.39 -21.88
CA PHE A 33 -7.74 2.60 -22.49
C PHE A 33 -8.60 3.84 -22.17
N LEU A 34 -9.92 3.69 -22.13
CA LEU A 34 -10.83 4.77 -21.73
C LEU A 34 -10.59 5.20 -20.27
N PHE A 35 -10.49 4.25 -19.33
CA PHE A 35 -10.17 4.60 -17.94
C PHE A 35 -8.77 5.19 -17.81
N LEU A 36 -7.77 4.65 -18.51
CA LEU A 36 -6.43 5.27 -18.52
C LEU A 36 -6.49 6.72 -19.01
N TYR A 37 -7.22 6.99 -20.10
CA TYR A 37 -7.41 8.35 -20.62
C TYR A 37 -8.11 9.28 -19.61
N MET A 38 -9.22 8.82 -19.00
CA MET A 38 -9.95 9.58 -17.97
C MET A 38 -9.09 9.85 -16.73
N PHE A 39 -8.26 8.89 -16.33
CA PHE A 39 -7.30 9.04 -15.25
C PHE A 39 -6.29 10.14 -15.56
N VAL A 40 -5.64 10.11 -16.74
CA VAL A 40 -4.67 11.14 -17.14
C VAL A 40 -5.35 12.53 -17.21
N CYS A 41 -6.56 12.63 -17.75
CA CYS A 41 -7.33 13.88 -17.76
C CYS A 41 -7.63 14.39 -16.34
N SER A 42 -7.97 13.49 -15.41
CA SER A 42 -8.23 13.86 -14.01
C SER A 42 -7.00 14.44 -13.31
N LEU A 43 -5.78 14.00 -13.66
CA LEU A 43 -4.54 14.54 -13.09
C LEU A 43 -4.28 16.00 -13.53
N ASP A 44 -4.61 16.33 -14.78
CA ASP A 44 -4.45 17.67 -15.34
C ASP A 44 -5.48 18.65 -14.73
N VAL A 45 -6.74 18.20 -14.59
CA VAL A 45 -7.78 18.95 -13.88
C VAL A 45 -7.42 19.12 -12.40
N LEU A 46 -6.90 18.07 -11.75
CA LEU A 46 -6.47 18.12 -10.35
C LEU A 46 -5.30 19.09 -10.15
N SER A 47 -4.31 19.09 -11.05
CA SER A 47 -3.21 20.06 -11.05
C SER A 47 -3.73 21.50 -11.14
N SER A 48 -4.67 21.75 -12.07
CA SER A 48 -5.31 23.07 -12.21
C SER A 48 -6.11 23.45 -10.96
N ALA A 49 -6.89 22.52 -10.42
CA ALA A 49 -7.69 22.73 -9.21
C ALA A 49 -6.81 23.09 -8.00
N PHE A 50 -5.67 22.41 -7.85
CA PHE A 50 -4.66 22.75 -6.87
C PHE A 50 -4.11 24.16 -7.07
N GLN A 51 -3.79 24.56 -8.31
CA GLN A 51 -3.32 25.93 -8.58
C GLN A 51 -4.39 26.99 -8.26
N LEU A 52 -5.68 26.72 -8.45
CA LEU A 52 -6.75 27.64 -8.05
C LEU A 52 -6.95 27.69 -6.53
N ALA A 53 -7.05 26.53 -5.89
CA ALA A 53 -7.33 26.43 -4.46
C ALA A 53 -6.13 26.85 -3.60
N GLY A 54 -4.93 26.60 -4.10
CA GLY A 54 -3.67 26.84 -3.42
C GLY A 54 -2.89 28.05 -3.93
N GLY A 55 -3.03 28.50 -5.18
CA GLY A 55 -2.06 29.44 -5.80
C GLY A 55 -1.86 30.77 -5.07
N LYS A 56 -2.91 31.35 -4.47
CA LYS A 56 -2.81 32.59 -3.68
C LYS A 56 -2.28 32.35 -2.27
N VAL A 57 -2.66 31.24 -1.64
CA VAL A 57 -2.28 30.88 -0.26
C VAL A 57 -0.90 30.19 -0.23
N ALA A 58 -0.49 29.54 -1.30
CA ALA A 58 0.76 28.83 -1.44
C ALA A 58 1.95 29.80 -1.55
N GLY A 59 1.79 30.94 -2.22
CA GLY A 59 2.80 32.00 -2.20
C GLY A 59 3.17 32.43 -0.78
N ASP A 60 2.17 32.54 0.09
CA ASP A 60 2.34 32.93 1.50
C ASP A 60 2.78 31.75 2.39
N ILE A 61 2.23 30.54 2.16
CA ILE A 61 2.58 29.34 2.94
C ILE A 61 4.00 28.84 2.64
N PHE A 62 4.51 28.97 1.42
CA PHE A 62 5.86 28.54 1.04
C PHE A 62 6.96 29.49 1.49
N ASN A 63 6.63 30.75 1.81
CA ASN A 63 7.58 31.68 2.39
C ASN A 63 7.79 31.48 3.90
N ASP A 64 6.81 30.92 4.65
CA ASP A 64 6.87 30.93 6.13
C ASP A 64 6.68 29.58 6.86
N ASN A 65 6.41 28.44 6.21
CA ASN A 65 6.09 27.22 6.98
C ASN A 65 7.24 26.22 7.15
N ALA A 66 7.75 26.17 8.38
CA ALA A 66 8.61 25.10 8.92
C ALA A 66 8.02 23.69 8.75
N ILE A 67 6.69 23.57 8.61
CA ILE A 67 5.95 22.29 8.54
C ILE A 67 6.31 21.49 7.28
N LEU A 68 6.29 22.12 6.10
CA LEU A 68 6.60 21.44 4.82
C LEU A 68 8.10 21.26 4.58
N SER A 69 8.93 21.95 5.36
CA SER A 69 10.39 21.76 5.37
C SER A 69 10.82 20.54 6.20
N ASN A 70 9.97 20.08 7.12
CA ASN A 70 10.29 18.98 8.01
C ASN A 70 10.08 17.62 7.30
N PRO A 71 11.14 16.84 7.04
CA PRO A 71 11.02 15.57 6.32
C PRO A 71 10.20 14.53 7.09
N VAL A 72 10.21 14.57 8.43
CA VAL A 72 9.43 13.64 9.25
C VAL A 72 7.94 13.94 9.15
N ALA A 73 7.57 15.23 9.14
CA ALA A 73 6.18 15.64 8.92
C ALA A 73 5.70 15.20 7.53
N GLY A 74 6.52 15.40 6.49
CA GLY A 74 6.24 14.91 5.14
C GLY A 74 6.02 13.40 5.08
N LEU A 75 6.87 12.61 5.76
CA LEU A 75 6.70 11.16 5.87
C LEU A 75 5.33 10.78 6.45
N VAL A 76 4.94 11.39 7.58
CA VAL A 76 3.66 11.08 8.22
C VAL A 76 2.47 11.48 7.33
N VAL A 77 2.53 12.65 6.69
CA VAL A 77 1.50 13.07 5.74
C VAL A 77 1.32 12.01 4.63
N GLY A 78 2.43 11.47 4.10
CA GLY A 78 2.39 10.40 3.10
C GLY A 78 1.71 9.12 3.61
N ILE A 79 2.01 8.70 4.84
CA ILE A 79 1.38 7.56 5.50
C ILE A 79 -0.13 7.80 5.61
N LEU A 80 -0.53 8.90 6.24
CA LEU A 80 -1.94 9.20 6.53
C LEU A 80 -2.77 9.36 5.25
N VAL A 81 -2.26 10.08 4.25
CA VAL A 81 -2.94 10.23 2.96
C VAL A 81 -3.16 8.86 2.33
N THR A 82 -2.16 7.98 2.37
CA THR A 82 -2.29 6.64 1.79
C THR A 82 -3.22 5.74 2.59
N VAL A 83 -3.23 5.85 3.92
CA VAL A 83 -4.18 5.12 4.78
C VAL A 83 -5.61 5.57 4.52
N LEU A 84 -5.84 6.87 4.31
CA LEU A 84 -7.18 7.40 4.01
C LEU A 84 -7.64 7.01 2.60
N VAL A 85 -6.75 7.15 1.62
CA VAL A 85 -7.04 6.87 0.21
C VAL A 85 -7.01 5.36 -0.10
N GLN A 86 -6.36 4.56 0.75
CA GLN A 86 -6.13 3.12 0.58
C GLN A 86 -5.40 2.73 -0.71
N SER A 87 -4.73 3.68 -1.36
CA SER A 87 -3.98 3.47 -2.60
C SER A 87 -2.72 4.34 -2.62
N SER A 88 -1.56 3.70 -2.58
CA SER A 88 -0.27 4.40 -2.67
C SER A 88 0.02 4.91 -4.09
N SER A 89 -0.45 4.21 -5.13
CA SER A 89 -0.41 4.70 -6.51
C SER A 89 -1.18 6.02 -6.67
N THR A 90 -2.39 6.11 -6.08
CA THR A 90 -3.18 7.35 -6.05
C THR A 90 -2.44 8.44 -5.29
N SER A 91 -2.01 8.14 -4.08
CA SER A 91 -1.38 9.11 -3.18
C SER A 91 -0.09 9.66 -3.81
N THR A 92 0.71 8.80 -4.43
CA THR A 92 1.89 9.17 -5.21
C THR A 92 1.54 10.05 -6.41
N SER A 93 0.48 9.72 -7.16
CA SER A 93 0.05 10.52 -8.32
C SER A 93 -0.41 11.92 -7.90
N ILE A 94 -1.07 12.04 -6.73
CA ILE A 94 -1.42 13.33 -6.13
C ILE A 94 -0.14 14.13 -5.80
N VAL A 95 0.86 13.51 -5.19
CA VAL A 95 2.15 14.17 -4.88
C VAL A 95 2.86 14.63 -6.14
N VAL A 96 2.91 13.80 -7.19
CA VAL A 96 3.48 14.17 -8.49
C VAL A 96 2.70 15.35 -9.11
N SER A 97 1.37 15.34 -9.03
CA SER A 97 0.52 16.45 -9.49
C SER A 97 0.77 17.75 -8.72
N LEU A 98 0.98 17.67 -7.39
CA LEU A 98 1.34 18.83 -6.55
C LEU A 98 2.71 19.42 -6.91
N VAL A 99 3.67 18.58 -7.30
CA VAL A 99 4.97 19.05 -7.78
C VAL A 99 4.83 19.66 -9.17
N SER A 100 4.03 19.03 -10.03
CA SER A 100 3.71 19.54 -11.36
C SER A 100 2.96 20.87 -11.32
N SER A 101 2.19 21.16 -10.28
CA SER A 101 1.48 22.44 -10.12
C SER A 101 2.35 23.54 -9.51
N GLY A 102 3.59 23.22 -9.12
CA GLY A 102 4.48 24.15 -8.42
C GLY A 102 4.12 24.36 -6.95
N LEU A 103 3.12 23.66 -6.43
CA LEU A 103 2.72 23.72 -5.02
C LEU A 103 3.57 22.82 -4.12
N LEU A 104 4.52 22.05 -4.65
CA LEU A 104 5.39 21.23 -3.81
C LEU A 104 6.75 21.12 -4.48
N ASN A 105 7.80 21.35 -3.70
CA ASN A 105 9.16 21.15 -4.18
C ASN A 105 9.55 19.67 -4.12
N VAL A 106 10.44 19.24 -5.01
CA VAL A 106 10.97 17.86 -5.06
C VAL A 106 11.50 17.41 -3.71
N ARG A 107 12.21 18.28 -2.98
CA ARG A 107 12.76 17.96 -1.65
C ARG A 107 11.69 17.61 -0.62
N SER A 108 10.55 18.31 -0.63
CA SER A 108 9.42 18.04 0.27
C SER A 108 8.56 16.86 -0.20
N ALA A 109 8.57 16.55 -1.50
CA ALA A 109 7.87 15.41 -2.07
C ALA A 109 8.48 14.05 -1.68
N ILE A 110 9.81 13.98 -1.58
CA ILE A 110 10.52 12.70 -1.33
C ILE A 110 10.07 12.00 -0.04
N PRO A 111 10.01 12.66 1.13
CA PRO A 111 9.53 12.02 2.34
C PRO A 111 8.05 11.61 2.26
N ILE A 112 7.21 12.39 1.58
CA ILE A 112 5.79 12.05 1.39
C ILE A 112 5.65 10.75 0.58
N LEU A 113 6.46 10.57 -0.47
CA LEU A 113 6.50 9.33 -1.25
C LEU A 113 6.94 8.12 -0.40
N MET A 114 7.99 8.29 0.40
CA MET A 114 8.43 7.25 1.35
C MET A 114 7.30 6.83 2.30
N GLY A 115 6.54 7.81 2.80
CA GLY A 115 5.40 7.57 3.66
C GLY A 115 4.26 6.87 2.94
N SER A 116 4.03 7.22 1.67
CA SER A 116 3.02 6.56 0.86
C SER A 116 3.30 5.07 0.68
N ASN A 117 4.57 4.69 0.53
CA ASN A 117 4.93 3.27 0.43
C ASN A 117 4.62 2.51 1.70
N ILE A 118 4.93 3.08 2.87
CA ILE A 118 4.56 2.50 4.17
C ILE A 118 3.04 2.27 4.22
N GLY A 119 2.23 3.27 3.89
CA GLY A 119 0.76 3.22 4.00
C GLY A 119 0.07 2.16 3.15
N THR A 120 0.68 1.69 2.06
CA THR A 120 0.14 0.66 1.14
C THR A 120 -0.30 -0.63 1.85
N SER A 121 0.29 -0.89 3.00
CA SER A 121 0.23 -2.14 3.74
C SER A 121 -1.12 -2.42 4.41
N VAL A 122 -1.86 -1.37 4.77
CA VAL A 122 -3.12 -1.49 5.55
C VAL A 122 -4.11 -2.42 4.88
N THR A 123 -4.26 -2.34 3.55
CA THR A 123 -5.20 -3.17 2.79
C THR A 123 -4.86 -4.66 2.91
N ASN A 124 -3.57 -5.02 2.83
CA ASN A 124 -3.15 -6.42 2.95
C ASN A 124 -3.41 -6.97 4.37
N THR A 125 -3.17 -6.15 5.39
CA THR A 125 -3.44 -6.54 6.78
C THR A 125 -4.93 -6.76 7.03
N ILE A 126 -5.80 -5.94 6.42
CA ILE A 126 -7.26 -6.16 6.46
C ILE A 126 -7.64 -7.47 5.78
N VAL A 127 -7.01 -7.81 4.64
CA VAL A 127 -7.24 -9.10 3.96
C VAL A 127 -6.75 -10.29 4.80
N ALA A 128 -5.63 -10.15 5.51
CA ALA A 128 -5.18 -11.18 6.45
C ALA A 128 -6.18 -11.39 7.61
N LEU A 129 -6.79 -10.32 8.12
CA LEU A 129 -7.85 -10.41 9.14
C LEU A 129 -9.06 -11.22 8.69
N MET A 130 -9.36 -11.27 7.38
CA MET A 130 -10.44 -12.11 6.85
C MET A 130 -10.15 -13.62 6.98
N GLN A 131 -8.88 -14.01 7.09
CA GLN A 131 -8.46 -15.38 7.36
C GLN A 131 -8.23 -15.66 8.84
N ALA A 132 -8.70 -14.77 9.71
CA ALA A 132 -8.60 -15.01 11.13
C ALA A 132 -9.32 -16.30 11.54
N GLY A 133 -10.29 -16.84 10.80
CA GLY A 133 -11.03 -18.06 11.20
C GLY A 133 -10.14 -19.23 11.68
N GLU A 134 -9.02 -19.50 11.02
CA GLU A 134 -8.09 -20.59 11.34
C GLU A 134 -6.75 -20.05 11.85
N ARG A 135 -6.20 -20.61 12.93
CA ARG A 135 -5.00 -20.05 13.61
C ARG A 135 -3.76 -20.11 12.73
N ASP A 136 -3.53 -21.26 12.12
CA ASP A 136 -2.36 -21.51 11.28
C ASP A 136 -2.43 -20.71 9.97
N GLU A 137 -3.63 -20.57 9.40
CA GLU A 137 -3.83 -19.74 8.22
C GLU A 137 -3.62 -18.26 8.53
N PHE A 138 -4.15 -17.80 9.68
CA PHE A 138 -3.98 -16.43 10.12
C PHE A 138 -2.52 -16.08 10.41
N GLU A 139 -1.76 -16.98 11.05
CA GLU A 139 -0.31 -16.82 11.26
C GLU A 139 0.41 -16.50 9.95
N ARG A 140 0.21 -17.38 8.95
CA ARG A 140 0.89 -17.29 7.66
C ARG A 140 0.38 -16.09 6.85
N ALA A 141 -0.92 -15.85 6.83
CA ALA A 141 -1.52 -14.72 6.11
C ALA A 141 -1.03 -13.38 6.68
N PHE A 142 -1.00 -13.23 8.00
CA PHE A 142 -0.55 -12.00 8.64
C PHE A 142 0.96 -11.76 8.45
N ALA A 143 1.77 -12.82 8.50
CA ALA A 143 3.19 -12.73 8.13
C ALA A 143 3.36 -12.35 6.66
N GLY A 144 2.56 -12.93 5.76
CA GLY A 144 2.53 -12.58 4.35
C GLY A 144 2.13 -11.12 4.08
N ALA A 145 1.16 -10.60 4.83
CA ALA A 145 0.73 -9.21 4.73
C ALA A 145 1.82 -8.24 5.22
N THR A 146 2.45 -8.54 6.36
CA THR A 146 3.39 -7.62 7.05
C THR A 146 4.84 -7.69 6.57
N VAL A 147 5.21 -8.67 5.73
CA VAL A 147 6.57 -8.74 5.16
C VAL A 147 6.90 -7.52 4.31
N HIS A 148 5.90 -6.99 3.62
CA HIS A 148 5.98 -5.77 2.84
C HIS A 148 6.16 -4.54 3.75
N ASP A 149 5.40 -4.46 4.85
CA ASP A 149 5.49 -3.39 5.84
C ASP A 149 6.87 -3.32 6.46
N CYS A 150 7.39 -4.48 6.90
CA CYS A 150 8.70 -4.58 7.53
C CYS A 150 9.79 -4.07 6.59
N PHE A 151 9.70 -4.43 5.29
CA PHE A 151 10.62 -3.93 4.28
C PHE A 151 10.55 -2.40 4.12
N ASN A 152 9.35 -1.82 4.01
CA ASN A 152 9.20 -0.38 3.82
C ASN A 152 9.67 0.42 5.04
N TRP A 153 9.26 0.00 6.24
CA TRP A 153 9.70 0.64 7.48
C TRP A 153 11.22 0.60 7.63
N LEU A 154 11.84 -0.56 7.44
CA LEU A 154 13.30 -0.69 7.50
C LEU A 154 14.02 0.15 6.44
N SER A 155 13.47 0.21 5.22
CA SER A 155 14.02 1.03 4.14
C SER A 155 13.93 2.52 4.47
N VAL A 156 12.80 3.01 5.01
CA VAL A 156 12.64 4.40 5.44
C VAL A 156 13.58 4.75 6.59
N LEU A 157 13.72 3.86 7.58
CA LEU A 157 14.61 4.09 8.73
C LEU A 157 16.07 4.33 8.32
N VAL A 158 16.51 3.75 7.19
CA VAL A 158 17.87 3.94 6.66
C VAL A 158 17.91 5.08 5.62
N LEU A 159 17.01 5.06 4.65
CA LEU A 159 17.07 5.96 3.48
C LEU A 159 16.57 7.37 3.79
N LEU A 160 15.66 7.58 4.73
CA LEU A 160 15.17 8.92 5.06
C LEU A 160 16.26 9.78 5.75
N PRO A 161 16.98 9.31 6.78
CA PRO A 161 18.12 10.06 7.33
C PRO A 161 19.22 10.30 6.30
N LEU A 162 19.47 9.31 5.44
CA LEU A 162 20.47 9.42 4.38
C LEU A 162 20.07 10.48 3.34
N GLU A 163 18.80 10.52 2.93
CA GLU A 163 18.26 11.56 2.06
C GLU A 163 18.30 12.93 2.73
N ALA A 164 17.92 13.03 4.01
CA ALA A 164 17.93 14.30 4.74
C ALA A 164 19.33 14.93 4.85
N THR A 165 20.36 14.10 5.00
CA THR A 165 21.76 14.54 5.16
C THR A 165 22.50 14.72 3.84
N THR A 166 22.37 13.78 2.91
CA THR A 166 23.15 13.76 1.66
C THR A 166 22.34 14.18 0.44
N GLY A 167 21.02 14.07 0.47
CA GLY A 167 20.15 14.21 -0.69
C GLY A 167 20.38 13.12 -1.74
N LEU A 168 20.73 11.89 -1.31
CA LEU A 168 21.09 10.78 -2.19
C LEU A 168 20.07 10.54 -3.30
N LEU A 169 18.80 10.33 -2.96
CA LEU A 169 17.74 10.05 -3.93
C LEU A 169 17.54 11.23 -4.87
N ARG A 170 17.52 12.46 -4.32
CA ARG A 170 17.38 13.68 -5.11
C ARG A 170 18.52 13.87 -6.11
N ARG A 171 19.77 13.60 -5.71
CA ARG A 171 20.96 13.72 -6.56
C ARG A 171 20.98 12.65 -7.64
N LEU A 172 20.66 11.40 -7.28
CA LEU A 172 20.58 10.29 -8.25
C LEU A 172 19.50 10.55 -9.30
N SER A 173 18.30 10.97 -8.87
CA SER A 173 17.22 11.30 -9.79
C SER A 173 17.56 12.52 -10.65
N GLN A 174 18.18 13.56 -10.09
CA GLN A 174 18.62 14.73 -10.85
C GLN A 174 19.59 14.34 -11.96
N ALA A 175 20.61 13.54 -11.66
CA ALA A 175 21.60 13.10 -12.64
C ALA A 175 20.96 12.34 -13.82
N VAL A 176 19.93 11.54 -13.54
CA VAL A 176 19.16 10.86 -14.59
C VAL A 176 18.35 11.87 -15.42
N VAL A 177 17.64 12.80 -14.79
CA VAL A 177 16.85 13.84 -15.49
C VAL A 177 17.74 14.69 -16.40
N ASP A 178 18.92 15.09 -15.93
CA ASP A 178 19.88 15.91 -16.68
C ASP A 178 20.38 15.18 -17.94
N THR A 179 20.52 13.85 -17.85
CA THR A 179 20.94 12.98 -18.97
C THR A 179 19.87 12.89 -20.07
N PHE A 180 18.58 12.96 -19.71
CA PHE A 180 17.49 12.89 -20.68
C PHE A 180 17.29 14.18 -21.48
N HIS A 181 18.05 15.26 -21.18
CA HIS A 181 17.95 16.56 -21.85
C HIS A 181 16.50 17.02 -22.04
N ILE A 182 15.67 16.80 -21.01
CA ILE A 182 14.25 17.19 -21.03
C ILE A 182 14.22 18.71 -21.19
N SER A 183 13.99 19.15 -22.43
CA SER A 183 14.05 20.54 -22.82
C SER A 183 12.95 21.30 -22.08
N SER A 184 13.32 21.99 -21.01
CA SER A 184 12.39 22.79 -20.21
C SER A 184 12.19 24.12 -20.94
N GLY A 185 11.14 24.19 -21.75
CA GLY A 185 10.75 25.38 -22.53
C GLY A 185 9.56 25.08 -23.44
N ASP A 186 8.98 26.11 -24.07
CA ASP A 186 7.74 26.08 -24.89
C ASP A 186 7.70 25.05 -26.05
N LYS A 187 8.79 24.29 -26.26
CA LYS A 187 8.93 23.25 -27.30
C LYS A 187 9.10 21.82 -26.73
N ALA A 188 8.90 21.62 -25.43
CA ALA A 188 8.92 20.28 -24.84
C ALA A 188 7.84 19.39 -25.49
N PRO A 189 8.13 18.12 -25.84
CA PRO A 189 7.12 17.22 -26.38
C PRO A 189 6.10 16.88 -25.29
N GLU A 190 4.96 17.58 -25.32
CA GLU A 190 3.78 17.35 -24.47
C GLU A 190 3.06 16.04 -24.86
N MET A 191 3.75 14.90 -24.75
CA MET A 191 3.33 13.60 -25.29
C MET A 191 1.92 13.17 -24.84
N LEU A 192 1.60 13.32 -23.56
CA LEU A 192 0.27 12.98 -23.02
C LEU A 192 -0.68 14.18 -22.98
N LYS A 193 -0.14 15.40 -22.79
CA LYS A 193 -0.96 16.61 -22.70
C LYS A 193 -1.60 16.99 -24.04
N VAL A 194 -0.98 16.70 -25.19
CA VAL A 194 -1.65 16.84 -26.50
C VAL A 194 -2.96 16.04 -26.58
N MET A 195 -3.05 14.88 -25.91
CA MET A 195 -4.28 14.09 -25.86
C MET A 195 -5.29 14.61 -24.84
N THR A 196 -4.85 15.09 -23.67
CA THR A 196 -5.77 15.52 -22.59
C THR A 196 -6.24 16.96 -22.72
N GLU A 197 -5.42 17.82 -23.30
CA GLU A 197 -5.64 19.25 -23.44
C GLU A 197 -6.99 19.65 -24.08
N PRO A 198 -7.51 19.00 -25.14
CA PRO A 198 -8.84 19.35 -25.66
C PRO A 198 -9.96 19.14 -24.65
N LEU A 199 -9.86 18.13 -23.78
CA LEU A 199 -10.86 17.89 -22.73
C LEU A 199 -10.64 18.83 -21.54
N THR A 200 -9.40 18.99 -21.06
CA THR A 200 -9.09 19.85 -19.91
C THR A 200 -9.44 21.31 -20.21
N LYS A 201 -9.15 21.81 -21.42
CA LYS A 201 -9.47 23.19 -21.82
C LYS A 201 -10.97 23.48 -21.90
N LEU A 202 -11.82 22.46 -22.07
CA LEU A 202 -13.27 22.59 -21.97
C LEU A 202 -13.73 22.72 -20.52
N ILE A 203 -12.98 22.16 -19.57
CA ILE A 203 -13.30 22.20 -18.14
C ILE A 203 -12.80 23.52 -17.53
N ILE A 204 -11.51 23.81 -17.65
CA ILE A 204 -10.92 25.02 -17.06
C ILE A 204 -9.71 25.52 -17.86
N GLN A 205 -9.53 26.85 -17.87
CA GLN A 205 -8.35 27.51 -18.40
C GLN A 205 -7.80 28.48 -17.36
N LEU A 206 -6.52 28.32 -17.05
CA LEU A 206 -5.77 29.16 -16.11
C LEU A 206 -4.99 30.25 -16.85
N ASP A 207 -4.96 31.46 -16.28
CA ASP A 207 -4.13 32.54 -16.79
C ASP A 207 -2.68 32.43 -16.28
N LYS A 208 -1.81 31.90 -17.15
CA LYS A 208 -0.38 31.73 -16.87
C LYS A 208 0.32 33.05 -16.52
N SER A 209 -0.14 34.18 -17.04
CA SER A 209 0.49 35.48 -16.80
C SER A 209 0.27 35.95 -15.36
N VAL A 210 -0.94 35.72 -14.83
CA VAL A 210 -1.30 36.03 -13.43
C VAL A 210 -0.54 35.10 -12.47
N ILE A 211 -0.47 33.80 -12.76
CA ILE A 211 0.29 32.83 -11.95
C ILE A 211 1.77 33.22 -11.87
N THR A 212 2.39 33.56 -13.00
CA THR A 212 3.81 33.95 -13.06
C THR A 212 4.05 35.28 -12.35
N GLY A 213 3.14 36.25 -12.50
CA GLY A 213 3.21 37.54 -11.80
C GLY A 213 3.11 37.40 -10.28
N ILE A 214 2.20 36.56 -9.78
CA ILE A 214 2.09 36.25 -8.34
C ILE A 214 3.38 35.58 -7.84
N ALA A 215 3.93 34.62 -8.59
CA ALA A 215 5.18 33.94 -8.21
C ALA A 215 6.41 34.89 -8.22
N MET A 216 6.36 35.97 -8.99
CA MET A 216 7.41 37.01 -9.03
C MET A 216 7.22 38.12 -7.99
N GLY A 217 6.17 38.05 -7.16
CA GLY A 217 5.88 39.05 -6.13
C GLY A 217 5.26 40.34 -6.66
N ASP A 218 4.65 40.32 -7.85
CA ASP A 218 3.93 41.48 -8.39
C ASP A 218 2.57 41.64 -7.70
N GLU A 219 2.48 42.62 -6.79
CA GLU A 219 1.25 42.93 -6.05
C GLU A 219 0.06 43.26 -6.96
N ALA A 220 0.29 43.78 -8.18
CA ALA A 220 -0.78 44.11 -9.13
C ALA A 220 -1.50 42.87 -9.69
N MET A 221 -0.86 41.70 -9.62
CA MET A 221 -1.40 40.43 -10.11
C MET A 221 -2.13 39.63 -9.03
N SER A 222 -1.88 39.91 -7.75
CA SER A 222 -2.54 39.24 -6.60
C SER A 222 -4.07 39.36 -6.61
N ASN A 223 -4.59 40.51 -7.06
CA ASN A 223 -6.01 40.83 -7.10
C ASN A 223 -6.73 40.36 -8.38
N ARG A 224 -6.02 39.80 -9.36
CA ARG A 224 -6.64 39.25 -10.58
C ARG A 224 -7.15 37.83 -10.36
N SER A 225 -8.13 37.43 -11.17
CA SER A 225 -8.61 36.04 -11.18
C SER A 225 -7.58 35.14 -11.86
N LEU A 226 -7.37 33.94 -11.30
CA LEU A 226 -6.56 32.89 -11.90
C LEU A 226 -7.31 32.21 -13.07
N VAL A 227 -8.64 32.24 -13.06
CA VAL A 227 -9.46 31.72 -14.16
C VAL A 227 -9.40 32.70 -15.32
N ARG A 228 -9.13 32.18 -16.52
CA ARG A 228 -9.00 33.02 -17.72
C ARG A 228 -10.35 33.61 -18.12
N VAL A 229 -10.50 34.93 -18.03
CA VAL A 229 -11.71 35.64 -18.49
C VAL A 229 -11.51 36.18 -19.89
N TRP A 230 -12.48 35.95 -20.79
CA TRP A 230 -12.45 36.47 -22.16
C TRP A 230 -13.25 37.77 -22.25
N CYS A 231 -12.58 38.92 -22.34
CA CYS A 231 -13.27 40.18 -22.60
C CYS A 231 -13.69 40.28 -24.08
N LYS A 232 -15.00 40.29 -24.35
CA LYS A 232 -15.53 40.80 -25.62
C LYS A 232 -15.57 42.33 -25.55
N ASN A 233 -14.65 43.01 -26.24
CA ASN A 233 -14.89 44.21 -27.07
C ASN A 233 -13.59 44.99 -27.38
N HIS A 234 -13.14 44.96 -28.64
CA HIS A 234 -13.41 46.03 -29.61
C HIS A 234 -13.02 45.59 -31.03
N ILE A 235 -13.75 46.15 -31.99
CA ILE A 235 -13.85 45.85 -33.42
C ILE A 235 -12.49 45.86 -34.16
N LEU A 236 -12.04 44.70 -34.67
CA LEU A 236 -11.57 44.44 -36.06
C LEU A 236 -10.78 43.12 -36.17
N THR A 237 -11.10 42.35 -37.21
CA THR A 237 -10.56 41.04 -37.61
C THR A 237 -10.92 39.86 -36.71
N VAL A 238 -12.15 39.38 -36.90
CA VAL A 238 -12.54 38.01 -36.58
C VAL A 238 -11.56 37.05 -37.25
N ARG A 239 -10.65 36.44 -36.47
CA ARG A 239 -10.20 35.08 -36.78
C ARG A 239 -11.33 34.15 -36.32
N PRO A 240 -11.96 33.35 -37.20
CA PRO A 240 -13.13 32.52 -36.85
C PRO A 240 -12.75 31.25 -36.06
N ASN A 241 -11.66 31.29 -35.28
CA ASN A 241 -11.14 30.15 -34.52
C ASN A 241 -10.79 30.51 -33.07
N ALA A 242 -11.60 31.35 -32.42
CA ALA A 242 -11.52 31.54 -30.97
C ALA A 242 -12.46 30.54 -30.27
N THR A 243 -12.08 29.26 -30.27
CA THR A 243 -12.74 28.15 -29.54
C THR A 243 -12.37 28.20 -28.05
N GLY A 244 -12.75 29.28 -27.35
CA GLY A 244 -12.33 29.55 -25.98
C GLY A 244 -13.45 29.52 -24.94
N SER A 245 -14.34 28.53 -24.96
CA SER A 245 -15.36 28.37 -23.90
C SER A 245 -14.97 27.25 -22.94
N HIS A 246 -14.76 27.57 -21.65
CA HIS A 246 -14.63 26.58 -20.58
C HIS A 246 -15.82 26.62 -19.61
N LEU A 247 -16.02 25.57 -18.82
CA LEU A 247 -17.20 25.38 -17.97
C LEU A 247 -17.47 26.55 -17.00
N PHE A 248 -16.42 27.20 -16.51
CA PHE A 248 -16.47 28.31 -15.53
C PHE A 248 -16.31 29.72 -16.14
N VAL A 249 -16.55 29.91 -17.44
CA VAL A 249 -16.57 31.27 -18.03
C VAL A 249 -17.69 32.10 -17.38
N ASP A 250 -17.36 33.31 -16.94
CA ASP A 250 -18.29 34.27 -16.31
C ASP A 250 -19.01 33.78 -15.05
N SER A 251 -18.47 32.78 -14.34
CA SER A 251 -19.06 32.29 -13.10
C SER A 251 -18.93 33.30 -11.95
N TRP A 252 -19.99 33.48 -11.14
CA TRP A 252 -19.96 34.31 -9.93
C TRP A 252 -19.16 33.71 -8.76
N LEU A 253 -18.51 32.56 -8.97
CA LEU A 253 -17.76 31.84 -7.94
C LEU A 253 -16.33 32.42 -7.83
N SER A 254 -15.82 32.49 -6.61
CA SER A 254 -14.42 32.87 -6.38
C SER A 254 -13.47 31.79 -6.90
N ASP A 255 -12.24 32.16 -7.28
CA ASP A 255 -11.21 31.21 -7.73
C ASP A 255 -11.01 30.05 -6.73
N LEU A 256 -11.07 30.34 -5.43
CA LEU A 256 -10.97 29.32 -4.38
C LEU A 256 -12.15 28.35 -4.43
N ALA A 257 -13.38 28.84 -4.58
CA ALA A 257 -14.57 27.99 -4.66
C ALA A 257 -14.54 27.11 -5.92
N VAL A 258 -14.18 27.67 -7.08
CA VAL A 258 -14.00 26.91 -8.33
C VAL A 258 -12.90 25.87 -8.16
N GLY A 259 -11.77 26.25 -7.54
CA GLY A 259 -10.66 25.34 -7.21
C GLY A 259 -11.08 24.18 -6.31
N LEU A 260 -11.81 24.45 -5.22
CA LEU A 260 -12.27 23.40 -4.29
C LEU A 260 -13.30 22.45 -4.93
N ILE A 261 -14.22 22.97 -5.74
CA ILE A 261 -15.18 22.14 -6.49
C ILE A 261 -14.43 21.24 -7.48
N LEU A 262 -13.53 21.81 -8.28
CA LEU A 262 -12.72 21.04 -9.23
C LEU A 262 -11.84 20.02 -8.53
N LEU A 263 -11.30 20.35 -7.35
CA LEU A 263 -10.46 19.46 -6.55
C LEU A 263 -11.27 18.25 -6.05
N ALA A 264 -12.46 18.49 -5.50
CA ALA A 264 -13.36 17.41 -5.08
C ALA A 264 -13.80 16.52 -6.26
N CYS A 265 -14.23 17.13 -7.37
CA CYS A 265 -14.66 16.41 -8.57
C CYS A 265 -13.53 15.60 -9.21
N SER A 266 -12.34 16.20 -9.37
CA SER A 266 -11.18 15.54 -9.96
C SER A 266 -10.64 14.43 -9.06
N LEU A 267 -10.61 14.61 -7.74
CA LEU A 267 -10.20 13.56 -6.80
C LEU A 267 -11.18 12.39 -6.79
N LEU A 268 -12.49 12.65 -6.83
CA LEU A 268 -13.52 11.61 -6.92
C LEU A 268 -13.44 10.86 -8.25
N LEU A 269 -13.28 11.58 -9.37
CA LEU A 269 -13.07 10.99 -10.68
C LEU A 269 -11.80 10.14 -10.71
N LEU A 270 -10.69 10.67 -10.20
CA LEU A 270 -9.40 9.98 -10.11
C LEU A 270 -9.51 8.69 -9.29
N CYS A 271 -10.11 8.77 -8.10
CA CYS A 271 -10.29 7.61 -7.22
C CYS A 271 -11.20 6.56 -7.85
N THR A 272 -12.36 6.96 -8.37
CA THR A 272 -13.32 6.06 -9.04
C THR A 272 -12.68 5.41 -10.26
N CYS A 273 -11.96 6.18 -11.07
CA CYS A 273 -11.30 5.70 -12.27
C CYS A 273 -10.22 4.67 -11.92
N LEU A 274 -9.38 4.94 -10.90
CA LEU A 274 -8.38 3.97 -10.48
C LEU A 274 -9.02 2.68 -9.92
N LEU A 275 -10.07 2.79 -9.11
CA LEU A 275 -10.79 1.62 -8.58
C LEU A 275 -11.41 0.77 -9.71
N LEU A 276 -11.99 1.41 -10.73
CA LEU A 276 -12.55 0.73 -11.89
C LEU A 276 -11.45 0.11 -12.76
N LEU A 277 -10.34 0.82 -12.98
CA LEU A 277 -9.17 0.32 -13.71
C LEU A 277 -8.58 -0.91 -13.02
N VAL A 278 -8.44 -0.87 -11.69
CA VAL A 278 -8.04 -2.01 -10.86
C VAL A 278 -9.00 -3.18 -10.99
N LYS A 279 -10.32 -2.95 -10.85
CA LYS A 279 -11.32 -4.02 -10.98
C LYS A 279 -11.31 -4.64 -12.37
N LEU A 280 -11.15 -3.81 -13.40
CA LEU A 280 -11.09 -4.23 -14.79
C LEU A 280 -9.85 -5.07 -15.08
N LEU A 281 -8.67 -4.61 -14.65
CA LEU A 281 -7.41 -5.33 -14.76
C LEU A 281 -7.47 -6.64 -13.97
N ASN A 282 -7.97 -6.62 -12.74
CA ASN A 282 -8.15 -7.85 -11.96
C ASN A 282 -9.09 -8.83 -12.67
N SER A 283 -10.20 -8.35 -13.26
CA SER A 283 -11.12 -9.21 -14.02
C SER A 283 -10.54 -9.73 -15.34
N LEU A 284 -9.63 -8.99 -15.98
CA LEU A 284 -8.89 -9.43 -17.17
C LEU A 284 -7.84 -10.48 -16.84
N LEU A 285 -7.20 -10.32 -15.68
CA LEU A 285 -6.04 -11.10 -15.29
C LEU A 285 -6.41 -12.25 -14.33
N GLN A 286 -7.64 -12.30 -13.85
CA GLN A 286 -8.17 -13.38 -13.02
C GLN A 286 -7.95 -14.75 -13.69
N GLY A 287 -7.39 -15.70 -12.95
CA GLY A 287 -7.02 -17.03 -13.44
C GLY A 287 -5.71 -17.09 -14.23
N GLN A 288 -5.37 -16.08 -15.06
CA GLN A 288 -4.07 -16.01 -15.73
C GLN A 288 -2.95 -15.62 -14.75
N VAL A 289 -3.18 -14.66 -13.86
CA VAL A 289 -2.26 -14.29 -12.77
C VAL A 289 -1.97 -15.49 -11.90
N ALA A 290 -3.01 -16.20 -11.45
CA ALA A 290 -2.85 -17.37 -10.59
C ALA A 290 -2.01 -18.46 -11.29
N LYS A 291 -2.26 -18.73 -12.57
CA LYS A 291 -1.47 -19.69 -13.38
C LYS A 291 -0.03 -19.20 -13.62
N ALA A 292 0.18 -17.92 -13.85
CA ALA A 292 1.50 -17.33 -14.05
C ALA A 292 2.31 -17.38 -12.75
N ILE A 293 1.73 -16.93 -11.63
CA ILE A 293 2.29 -17.03 -10.29
C ILE A 293 2.63 -18.49 -9.97
N GLN A 294 1.71 -19.43 -10.20
CA GLN A 294 1.94 -20.85 -9.93
C GLN A 294 3.06 -21.43 -10.79
N ARG A 295 3.14 -21.08 -12.08
CA ARG A 295 4.28 -21.48 -12.94
C ARG A 295 5.61 -20.96 -12.41
N ILE A 296 5.66 -19.72 -11.98
CA ILE A 296 6.89 -19.03 -11.57
C ILE A 296 7.34 -19.53 -10.20
N ILE A 297 6.42 -19.75 -9.27
CA ILE A 297 6.69 -20.33 -7.96
C ILE A 297 7.21 -21.76 -8.09
N ASN A 298 6.67 -22.54 -9.03
CA ASN A 298 7.13 -23.89 -9.31
C ASN A 298 8.36 -23.93 -10.23
N THR A 299 8.87 -22.77 -10.68
CA THR A 299 10.11 -22.70 -11.45
C THR A 299 11.28 -22.76 -10.48
N ASP A 300 11.81 -23.96 -10.27
CA ASP A 300 13.07 -24.15 -9.59
C ASP A 300 14.20 -24.27 -10.63
N PHE A 301 15.18 -23.39 -10.50
CA PHE A 301 16.39 -23.48 -11.31
C PHE A 301 17.32 -24.54 -10.73
N PRO A 302 17.93 -25.39 -11.57
CA PRO A 302 18.91 -26.37 -11.12
C PRO A 302 20.12 -25.69 -10.48
N TYR A 303 20.77 -26.38 -9.55
CA TYR A 303 22.04 -25.93 -8.96
C TYR A 303 23.06 -25.65 -10.08
N PRO A 304 23.80 -24.52 -10.07
CA PRO A 304 23.97 -23.54 -8.98
C PRO A 304 23.06 -22.29 -9.03
N PHE A 305 22.07 -22.23 -9.92
CA PHE A 305 21.31 -21.00 -10.23
C PHE A 305 20.05 -20.77 -9.39
N GLY A 306 19.87 -21.48 -8.27
CA GLY A 306 18.68 -21.36 -7.42
C GLY A 306 18.42 -19.94 -6.88
N TRP A 307 19.47 -19.11 -6.76
CA TRP A 307 19.34 -17.70 -6.37
C TRP A 307 18.63 -16.84 -7.41
N LEU A 308 18.67 -17.23 -8.70
CA LEU A 308 18.06 -16.49 -9.81
C LEU A 308 16.53 -16.52 -9.75
N ALA A 309 15.94 -17.58 -9.19
CA ALA A 309 14.49 -17.71 -9.01
C ALA A 309 13.89 -16.51 -8.27
N GLY A 310 14.60 -16.03 -7.25
CA GLY A 310 14.19 -14.89 -6.46
C GLY A 310 14.20 -13.56 -7.22
N TYR A 311 15.23 -13.32 -8.04
CA TYR A 311 15.30 -12.12 -8.88
C TYR A 311 14.29 -12.17 -10.03
N LEU A 312 14.05 -13.36 -10.61
CA LEU A 312 12.96 -13.56 -11.56
C LEU A 312 11.61 -13.22 -10.91
N ALA A 313 11.37 -13.67 -9.67
CA ALA A 313 10.18 -13.32 -8.93
C ALA A 313 10.05 -11.80 -8.67
N ILE A 314 11.15 -11.08 -8.43
CA ILE A 314 11.13 -9.60 -8.36
C ILE A 314 10.68 -8.99 -9.70
N LEU A 315 11.27 -9.41 -10.82
CA LEU A 315 10.88 -8.90 -12.14
C LEU A 315 9.42 -9.20 -12.47
N VAL A 316 8.94 -10.38 -12.10
CA VAL A 316 7.55 -10.79 -12.28
C VAL A 316 6.63 -9.95 -11.40
N GLY A 317 6.95 -9.75 -10.12
CA GLY A 317 6.17 -8.89 -9.23
C GLY A 317 6.08 -7.46 -9.77
N ALA A 318 7.18 -6.93 -10.31
CA ALA A 318 7.24 -5.62 -10.94
C ALA A 318 6.38 -5.55 -12.19
N GLY A 319 6.52 -6.53 -13.11
CA GLY A 319 5.72 -6.60 -14.34
C GLY A 319 4.23 -6.78 -14.06
N MET A 320 3.87 -7.70 -13.16
CA MET A 320 2.47 -7.92 -12.78
C MET A 320 1.85 -6.69 -12.14
N THR A 321 2.60 -5.98 -11.29
CA THR A 321 2.10 -4.75 -10.67
C THR A 321 2.06 -3.59 -11.65
N PHE A 322 2.98 -3.51 -12.61
CA PHE A 322 2.88 -2.56 -13.72
C PHE A 322 1.60 -2.79 -14.54
N VAL A 323 1.28 -4.05 -14.85
CA VAL A 323 0.06 -4.37 -15.59
C VAL A 323 -1.19 -4.08 -14.74
N VAL A 324 -1.21 -4.48 -13.47
CA VAL A 324 -2.35 -4.30 -12.53
C VAL A 324 -2.47 -2.85 -12.03
N GLN A 325 -1.40 -2.06 -12.10
CA GLN A 325 -1.27 -0.68 -11.59
C GLN A 325 -1.51 -0.51 -10.08
N SER A 326 -1.60 -1.61 -9.32
CA SER A 326 -1.84 -1.59 -7.88
C SER A 326 -1.05 -2.69 -7.19
N SER A 327 -0.07 -2.31 -6.37
CA SER A 327 0.67 -3.26 -5.53
C SER A 327 -0.22 -3.85 -4.46
N SER A 328 -1.10 -3.08 -3.82
CA SER A 328 -2.00 -3.58 -2.76
C SER A 328 -2.93 -4.67 -3.27
N VAL A 329 -3.47 -4.55 -4.49
CA VAL A 329 -4.31 -5.59 -5.11
C VAL A 329 -3.49 -6.86 -5.37
N PHE A 330 -2.29 -6.71 -5.92
CA PHE A 330 -1.41 -7.84 -6.19
C PHE A 330 -1.00 -8.56 -4.90
N THR A 331 -0.55 -7.84 -3.88
CA THR A 331 -0.13 -8.40 -2.59
C THR A 331 -1.29 -8.95 -1.78
N SER A 332 -2.47 -8.32 -1.85
CA SER A 332 -3.70 -8.83 -1.23
C SER A 332 -4.18 -10.12 -1.90
N ALA A 333 -3.96 -10.31 -3.20
CA ALA A 333 -4.28 -11.57 -3.87
C ALA A 333 -3.33 -12.71 -3.46
N ILE A 334 -2.07 -12.39 -3.16
CA ILE A 334 -1.08 -13.39 -2.69
C ILE A 334 -1.32 -13.76 -1.22
N THR A 335 -1.79 -12.82 -0.39
CA THR A 335 -1.96 -13.01 1.07
C THR A 335 -2.78 -14.26 1.44
N PRO A 336 -3.95 -14.53 0.82
CA PRO A 336 -4.70 -15.78 1.04
C PRO A 336 -3.97 -17.05 0.64
N LEU A 337 -3.17 -17.00 -0.42
CA LEU A 337 -2.40 -18.16 -0.86
C LEU A 337 -1.27 -18.47 0.13
N ILE A 338 -0.72 -17.46 0.80
CA ILE A 338 0.23 -17.65 1.90
C ILE A 338 -0.50 -18.23 3.12
N GLY A 339 -1.68 -17.70 3.45
CA GLY A 339 -2.50 -18.18 4.55
C GLY A 339 -2.84 -19.67 4.42
N ILE A 340 -3.35 -20.10 3.27
CA ILE A 340 -3.68 -21.52 3.01
C ILE A 340 -2.40 -22.39 2.88
N GLY A 341 -1.21 -21.78 2.79
CA GLY A 341 0.08 -22.49 2.71
C GLY A 341 0.46 -22.93 1.30
N VAL A 342 -0.24 -22.45 0.26
CA VAL A 342 0.10 -22.68 -1.14
C VAL A 342 1.43 -22.00 -1.50
N ILE A 343 1.73 -20.87 -0.88
CA ILE A 343 2.94 -20.07 -1.13
C ILE A 343 3.66 -19.81 0.19
N SER A 344 4.95 -20.12 0.27
CA SER A 344 5.75 -19.75 1.45
C SER A 344 6.07 -18.25 1.46
N ILE A 345 6.23 -17.67 2.65
CA ILE A 345 6.62 -16.26 2.80
C ILE A 345 7.96 -15.94 2.10
N GLU A 346 8.89 -16.89 2.02
CA GLU A 346 10.17 -16.73 1.33
C GLU A 346 10.03 -16.58 -0.18
N ARG A 347 9.04 -17.25 -0.79
CA ARG A 347 8.73 -17.13 -2.22
C ARG A 347 7.86 -15.91 -2.51
N ALA A 348 6.97 -15.56 -1.59
CA ALA A 348 6.17 -14.35 -1.68
C ALA A 348 6.98 -13.05 -1.52
N TYR A 349 7.99 -13.04 -0.65
CA TYR A 349 8.78 -11.85 -0.36
C TYR A 349 9.37 -11.18 -1.62
N PRO A 350 10.14 -11.86 -2.50
CA PRO A 350 10.62 -11.25 -3.73
C PRO A 350 9.51 -10.77 -4.67
N LEU A 351 8.35 -11.45 -4.73
CA LEU A 351 7.19 -10.96 -5.48
C LEU A 351 6.68 -9.62 -4.92
N THR A 352 6.61 -9.48 -3.59
CA THR A 352 6.21 -8.22 -2.93
C THR A 352 7.21 -7.10 -3.18
N LEU A 353 8.53 -7.38 -3.16
CA LEU A 353 9.57 -6.40 -3.51
C LEU A 353 9.43 -5.94 -4.96
N GLY A 354 9.20 -6.87 -5.87
CA GLY A 354 8.88 -6.57 -7.25
C GLY A 354 7.68 -5.64 -7.38
N SER A 355 6.61 -5.89 -6.62
CA SER A 355 5.40 -5.07 -6.68
C SER A 355 5.66 -3.60 -6.35
N ASN A 356 6.58 -3.31 -5.42
CA ASN A 356 6.96 -1.93 -5.10
C ASN A 356 7.66 -1.22 -6.24
N ILE A 357 8.51 -1.94 -6.99
CA ILE A 357 9.08 -1.41 -8.23
C ILE A 357 7.95 -1.13 -9.22
N GLY A 358 7.03 -2.08 -9.41
CA GLY A 358 5.92 -1.93 -10.37
C GLY A 358 5.08 -0.68 -10.13
N THR A 359 4.72 -0.39 -8.87
CA THR A 359 3.92 0.80 -8.49
C THR A 359 4.60 2.13 -8.83
N THR A 360 5.92 2.18 -8.90
CA THR A 360 6.64 3.41 -9.30
C THR A 360 6.33 3.80 -10.75
N THR A 361 5.90 2.86 -11.58
CA THR A 361 5.50 3.15 -12.96
C THR A 361 4.28 4.04 -13.02
N THR A 362 3.35 3.95 -12.07
CA THR A 362 2.21 4.86 -12.01
C THR A 362 2.67 6.30 -11.76
N ALA A 363 3.68 6.48 -10.89
CA ALA A 363 4.30 7.79 -10.65
C ALA A 363 4.96 8.35 -11.92
N ILE A 364 5.64 7.48 -12.68
CA ILE A 364 6.26 7.85 -13.95
C ILE A 364 5.20 8.26 -14.97
N LEU A 365 4.11 7.50 -15.10
CA LEU A 365 3.01 7.85 -16.00
C LEU A 365 2.35 9.18 -15.60
N ALA A 366 2.15 9.42 -14.31
CA ALA A 366 1.64 10.69 -13.80
C ALA A 366 2.60 11.86 -14.10
N ALA A 367 3.92 11.62 -14.01
CA ALA A 367 4.92 12.62 -14.35
C ALA A 367 4.93 12.93 -15.84
N LEU A 368 4.81 11.92 -16.71
CA LEU A 368 4.74 12.10 -18.17
C LEU A 368 3.47 12.85 -18.61
N ALA A 369 2.43 12.88 -17.78
CA ALA A 369 1.22 13.67 -17.98
C ALA A 369 1.38 15.14 -17.59
N SER A 370 2.49 15.52 -16.95
CA SER A 370 2.73 16.88 -16.46
C SER A 370 3.08 17.85 -17.61
N PRO A 371 2.76 19.15 -17.49
CA PRO A 371 3.14 20.18 -18.46
C PRO A 371 4.65 20.24 -18.68
N GLY A 372 5.08 20.60 -19.90
CA GLY A 372 6.49 20.53 -20.31
C GLY A 372 7.47 21.35 -19.44
N ASP A 373 7.04 22.48 -18.89
CA ASP A 373 7.83 23.33 -18.00
C ASP A 373 8.01 22.77 -16.58
N LYS A 374 7.16 21.82 -16.18
CA LYS A 374 7.19 21.16 -14.85
C LYS A 374 7.49 19.66 -14.94
N LEU A 375 7.56 19.11 -16.15
CA LEU A 375 7.84 17.71 -16.45
C LEU A 375 9.14 17.23 -15.78
N ALA A 376 10.21 18.03 -15.83
CA ALA A 376 11.49 17.65 -15.23
C ALA A 376 11.38 17.42 -13.71
N ALA A 377 10.69 18.31 -12.98
CA ALA A 377 10.49 18.20 -11.55
C ALA A 377 9.56 17.03 -11.18
N ALA A 378 8.43 16.88 -11.90
CA ALA A 378 7.50 15.76 -11.71
C ALA A 378 8.17 14.41 -11.98
N PHE A 379 8.97 14.32 -13.05
CA PHE A 379 9.70 13.12 -13.42
C PHE A 379 10.82 12.80 -12.43
N GLN A 380 11.53 13.81 -11.92
CA GLN A 380 12.50 13.63 -10.84
C GLN A 380 11.87 12.99 -9.60
N VAL A 381 10.67 13.43 -9.21
CA VAL A 381 9.93 12.88 -8.07
C VAL A 381 9.53 11.43 -8.29
N ALA A 382 9.05 11.09 -9.50
CA ALA A 382 8.79 9.71 -9.89
C ALA A 382 10.05 8.83 -9.83
N LEU A 383 11.19 9.35 -10.28
CA LEU A 383 12.48 8.67 -10.20
C LEU A 383 12.99 8.52 -8.75
N CYS A 384 12.76 9.51 -7.88
CA CYS A 384 13.06 9.37 -6.45
C CYS A 384 12.30 8.20 -5.85
N HIS A 385 11.01 8.04 -6.20
CA HIS A 385 10.21 6.90 -5.77
C HIS A 385 10.78 5.58 -6.31
N PHE A 386 11.15 5.53 -7.58
CA PHE A 386 11.80 4.36 -8.18
C PHE A 386 13.10 3.98 -7.44
N PHE A 387 14.01 4.95 -7.23
CA PHE A 387 15.27 4.72 -6.56
C PHE A 387 15.13 4.34 -5.09
N PHE A 388 14.14 4.89 -4.38
CA PHE A 388 13.83 4.47 -3.01
C PHE A 388 13.58 2.96 -2.92
N ASN A 389 12.74 2.42 -3.81
CA ASN A 389 12.43 1.00 -3.82
C ASN A 389 13.61 0.14 -4.27
N ILE A 390 14.36 0.57 -5.29
CA ILE A 390 15.55 -0.15 -5.76
C ILE A 390 16.64 -0.20 -4.70
N LEU A 391 16.96 0.93 -4.06
CA LEU A 391 17.95 0.98 -2.98
C LEU A 391 17.49 0.17 -1.76
N GLY A 392 16.20 0.21 -1.40
CA GLY A 392 15.64 -0.64 -0.37
C GLY A 392 15.87 -2.12 -0.66
N ILE A 393 15.59 -2.56 -1.89
CA ILE A 393 15.83 -3.94 -2.32
C ILE A 393 17.32 -4.28 -2.20
N LEU A 394 18.21 -3.42 -2.68
CA LEU A 394 19.66 -3.63 -2.59
C LEU A 394 20.17 -3.74 -1.14
N LEU A 395 19.53 -3.06 -0.18
CA LEU A 395 19.86 -3.17 1.24
C LEU A 395 19.42 -4.50 1.85
N TRP A 396 18.18 -4.94 1.59
CA TRP A 396 17.55 -6.00 2.38
C TRP A 396 17.42 -7.36 1.68
N TYR A 397 17.68 -7.45 0.37
CA TYR A 397 17.42 -8.68 -0.40
C TYR A 397 18.67 -9.50 -0.83
N PRO A 398 19.75 -8.89 -1.38
CA PRO A 398 20.84 -9.64 -1.98
C PRO A 398 21.54 -10.60 -1.03
N VAL A 399 21.77 -10.16 0.20
CA VAL A 399 22.47 -10.95 1.23
C VAL A 399 21.44 -11.73 2.05
N PRO A 400 21.48 -13.08 2.09
CA PRO A 400 20.46 -13.86 2.82
C PRO A 400 20.35 -13.52 4.31
N THR A 401 21.44 -13.07 4.94
CA THR A 401 21.46 -12.68 6.36
C THR A 401 20.72 -11.37 6.63
N THR A 402 20.66 -10.46 5.64
CA THR A 402 20.00 -9.14 5.73
C THR A 402 18.50 -9.19 5.39
N ARG A 403 17.95 -10.37 5.04
CA ARG A 403 16.50 -10.60 4.84
C ARG A 403 15.70 -10.57 6.15
N LEU A 404 15.98 -9.57 6.97
CA LEU A 404 15.33 -9.25 8.24
C LEU A 404 13.80 -9.07 8.10
N PRO A 405 13.24 -8.49 7.02
CA PRO A 405 11.78 -8.38 6.86
C PRO A 405 11.03 -9.70 7.02
N ILE A 406 11.57 -10.80 6.49
CA ILE A 406 10.94 -12.14 6.60
C ILE A 406 10.88 -12.59 8.07
N ARG A 407 11.96 -12.38 8.83
CA ARG A 407 12.03 -12.78 10.24
C ARG A 407 11.05 -11.97 11.09
N MET A 408 11.02 -10.65 10.90
CA MET A 408 10.10 -9.75 11.60
C MET A 408 8.65 -10.14 11.32
N ALA A 409 8.30 -10.36 10.06
CA ALA A 409 6.96 -10.73 9.66
C ALA A 409 6.52 -12.08 10.22
N ARG A 410 7.41 -13.09 10.26
CA ARG A 410 7.13 -14.38 10.92
C ARG A 410 6.84 -14.20 12.40
N THR A 411 7.64 -13.39 13.10
CA THR A 411 7.40 -13.10 14.53
C THR A 411 6.07 -12.37 14.74
N LEU A 412 5.72 -11.40 13.88
CA LEU A 412 4.43 -10.73 13.94
C LEU A 412 3.28 -11.71 13.72
N GLY A 413 3.37 -12.59 12.72
CA GLY A 413 2.40 -13.65 12.44
C GLY A 413 2.15 -14.57 13.63
N GLN A 414 3.23 -15.06 14.25
CA GLN A 414 3.15 -15.93 15.44
C GLN A 414 2.46 -15.24 16.62
N ARG A 415 2.71 -13.94 16.80
CA ARG A 415 2.07 -13.14 17.85
C ARG A 415 0.59 -12.93 17.57
N THR A 416 0.19 -12.70 16.32
CA THR A 416 -1.23 -12.60 15.93
C THR A 416 -1.99 -13.92 16.05
N ALA A 417 -1.34 -15.05 15.77
CA ALA A 417 -1.94 -16.36 15.96
C ALA A 417 -2.23 -16.64 17.44
N LYS A 418 -1.31 -16.22 18.33
CA LYS A 418 -1.47 -16.32 19.78
C LYS A 418 -2.46 -15.30 20.36
N TYR A 419 -2.42 -14.05 19.90
CA TYR A 419 -3.22 -12.93 20.40
C TYR A 419 -3.91 -12.24 19.22
N ARG A 420 -5.13 -12.65 18.89
CA ARG A 420 -5.77 -12.24 17.61
C ARG A 420 -6.09 -10.75 17.55
N TRP A 421 -6.43 -10.14 18.69
CA TRP A 421 -6.63 -8.70 18.82
C TRP A 421 -5.36 -7.88 18.52
N PHE A 422 -4.17 -8.52 18.57
CA PHE A 422 -2.90 -7.86 18.25
C PHE A 422 -2.87 -7.34 16.81
N ALA A 423 -3.55 -7.98 15.87
CA ALA A 423 -3.59 -7.51 14.48
C ALA A 423 -4.27 -6.15 14.34
N VAL A 424 -5.39 -5.94 15.07
CA VAL A 424 -6.10 -4.65 15.11
C VAL A 424 -5.27 -3.61 15.85
N LEU A 425 -4.65 -3.99 16.98
CA LEU A 425 -3.72 -3.11 17.69
C LEU A 425 -2.56 -2.68 16.78
N TYR A 426 -1.94 -3.62 16.05
CA TYR A 426 -0.85 -3.36 15.13
C TYR A 426 -1.26 -2.33 14.06
N LEU A 427 -2.45 -2.50 13.47
CA LEU A 427 -2.98 -1.55 12.48
C LEU A 427 -3.14 -0.14 13.06
N LEU A 428 -3.85 -0.02 14.18
CA LEU A 428 -4.08 1.27 14.84
C LEU A 428 -2.77 1.91 15.31
N LEU A 429 -1.87 1.11 15.87
CA LEU A 429 -0.60 1.61 16.38
C LEU A 429 0.33 2.07 15.25
N CYS A 430 0.60 1.21 14.26
CA CYS A 430 1.62 1.47 13.25
C CYS A 430 1.19 2.46 12.17
N PHE A 431 -0.11 2.53 11.84
CA PHE A 431 -0.61 3.35 10.74
C PHE A 431 -1.40 4.58 11.17
N LEU A 432 -1.76 4.69 12.45
CA LEU A 432 -2.49 5.86 12.96
C LEU A 432 -1.80 6.51 14.17
N LEU A 433 -1.69 5.81 15.30
CA LEU A 433 -1.24 6.40 16.57
C LEU A 433 0.25 6.78 16.54
N LEU A 434 1.14 5.87 16.12
CA LEU A 434 2.58 6.14 16.06
C LEU A 434 2.90 7.24 15.04
N PRO A 435 2.39 7.22 13.79
CA PRO A 435 2.56 8.34 12.86
C PRO A 435 2.05 9.66 13.44
N SER A 436 0.86 9.67 14.06
CA SER A 436 0.29 10.89 14.65
C SER A 436 1.13 11.43 15.82
N LEU A 437 1.66 10.54 16.67
CA LEU A 437 2.58 10.92 17.74
C LEU A 437 3.88 11.51 17.19
N VAL A 438 4.48 10.83 16.20
CA VAL A 438 5.69 11.31 15.54
C VAL A 438 5.45 12.66 14.86
N PHE A 439 4.30 12.87 14.24
CA PHE A 439 3.90 14.16 13.67
C PHE A 439 3.79 15.23 14.75
N ALA A 440 3.07 14.98 15.85
CA ALA A 440 2.95 15.92 16.95
C ALA A 440 4.31 16.30 17.56
N LEU A 441 5.20 15.32 17.75
CA LEU A 441 6.58 15.56 18.22
C LEU A 441 7.40 16.35 17.19
N SER A 442 7.21 16.08 15.89
CA SER A 442 7.93 16.78 14.82
C SER A 442 7.53 18.25 14.72
N MET A 443 6.28 18.59 15.09
CA MET A 443 5.75 19.95 15.13
C MET A 443 6.30 20.75 16.33
N ALA A 444 6.65 20.07 17.42
CA ALA A 444 7.26 20.69 18.60
C ALA A 444 8.73 21.10 18.39
N GLY A 445 9.32 20.74 17.24
CA GLY A 445 10.69 21.08 16.86
C GLY A 445 11.65 19.90 16.95
N TRP A 446 12.74 19.97 16.18
CA TRP A 446 13.69 18.86 16.05
C TRP A 446 14.41 18.53 17.37
N GLN A 447 14.60 19.50 18.28
CA GLN A 447 15.22 19.24 19.59
C GLN A 447 14.35 18.35 20.47
N ILE A 448 13.04 18.59 20.51
CA ILE A 448 12.09 17.78 21.29
C ILE A 448 11.98 16.39 20.67
N MET A 449 11.88 16.32 19.34
CA MET A 449 11.86 15.05 18.62
C MET A 449 13.14 14.23 18.87
N ALA A 450 14.32 14.86 18.87
CA ALA A 450 15.57 14.18 19.22
C ALA A 450 15.62 13.80 20.70
N GLY A 451 15.18 14.68 21.60
CA GLY A 451 15.17 14.46 23.04
C GLY A 451 14.28 13.29 23.48
N VAL A 452 13.15 13.05 22.79
CA VAL A 452 12.28 11.90 23.04
C VAL A 452 12.70 10.69 22.20
N GLY A 453 13.03 10.92 20.92
CA GLY A 453 13.32 9.88 19.94
C GLY A 453 14.64 9.15 20.18
N VAL A 454 15.71 9.86 20.58
CA VAL A 454 17.02 9.23 20.82
C VAL A 454 16.99 8.26 22.01
N PRO A 455 16.44 8.62 23.18
CA PRO A 455 16.30 7.67 24.28
C PRO A 455 15.45 6.45 23.92
N PHE A 456 14.34 6.66 23.20
CA PHE A 456 13.47 5.57 22.76
C PHE A 456 14.18 4.63 21.77
N ALA A 457 14.89 5.19 20.79
CA ALA A 457 15.69 4.42 19.84
C ALA A 457 16.85 3.70 20.52
N ALA A 458 17.52 4.33 21.48
CA ALA A 458 18.59 3.71 22.27
C ALA A 458 18.05 2.55 23.13
N ALA A 459 16.87 2.70 23.73
CA ALA A 459 16.21 1.63 24.48
C ALA A 459 15.81 0.47 23.58
N LEU A 460 15.23 0.73 22.40
CA LEU A 460 14.91 -0.30 21.41
C LEU A 460 16.18 -1.03 20.93
N LEU A 461 17.23 -0.29 20.59
CA LEU A 461 18.52 -0.86 20.18
C LEU A 461 19.09 -1.73 21.30
N LEU A 462 19.09 -1.25 22.54
CA LEU A 462 19.55 -2.01 23.70
C LEU A 462 18.77 -3.31 23.86
N VAL A 463 17.43 -3.25 23.82
CA VAL A 463 16.57 -4.44 23.92
C VAL A 463 16.85 -5.40 22.76
N SER A 464 16.98 -4.91 21.53
CA SER A 464 17.33 -5.73 20.37
C SER A 464 18.69 -6.41 20.51
N VAL A 465 19.72 -5.68 20.97
CA VAL A 465 21.07 -6.22 21.20
C VAL A 465 21.06 -7.24 22.33
N VAL A 466 20.39 -6.96 23.45
CA VAL A 466 20.25 -7.92 24.56
C VAL A 466 19.53 -9.18 24.09
N ASN A 467 18.40 -9.08 23.38
CA ASN A 467 17.70 -10.23 22.82
C ASN A 467 18.58 -11.05 21.86
N MET A 468 19.37 -10.36 21.02
CA MET A 468 20.31 -11.03 20.12
C MET A 468 21.39 -11.80 20.89
N LEU A 469 21.95 -11.19 21.95
CA LEU A 469 22.96 -11.77 22.83
C LEU A 469 22.39 -12.94 23.65
N GLN A 470 21.16 -12.85 24.15
CA GLN A 470 20.47 -13.95 24.84
C GLN A 470 20.40 -15.21 23.95
N VAL A 471 20.14 -15.04 22.64
CA VAL A 471 20.03 -16.16 21.69
C VAL A 471 21.40 -16.69 21.25
N HIS A 472 22.36 -15.82 20.93
CA HIS A 472 23.62 -16.26 20.31
C HIS A 472 24.75 -16.52 21.31
N ARG A 473 24.81 -15.76 22.42
CA ARG A 473 25.91 -15.78 23.40
C ARG A 473 25.39 -15.41 24.81
N PRO A 474 24.53 -16.24 25.44
CA PRO A 474 23.94 -15.92 26.75
C PRO A 474 24.98 -15.73 27.86
N GLY A 475 26.14 -16.41 27.76
CA GLY A 475 27.24 -16.27 28.72
C GLY A 475 27.95 -14.91 28.71
N CYS A 476 27.73 -14.07 27.69
CA CYS A 476 28.25 -12.70 27.66
C CYS A 476 27.36 -11.70 28.42
N LEU A 477 26.16 -12.11 28.85
CA LEU A 477 25.23 -11.26 29.59
C LEU A 477 25.26 -11.61 31.08
N PRO A 478 25.17 -10.61 31.98
CA PRO A 478 24.98 -10.85 33.40
C PRO A 478 23.66 -11.60 33.63
N VAL A 479 23.61 -12.44 34.68
CA VAL A 479 22.50 -13.39 34.95
C VAL A 479 21.12 -12.74 34.88
N ARG A 480 20.97 -11.49 35.35
CA ARG A 480 19.69 -10.75 35.30
C ARG A 480 19.22 -10.36 33.89
N LEU A 481 20.12 -10.22 32.92
CA LEU A 481 19.79 -9.87 31.53
C LEU A 481 19.74 -11.09 30.62
N GLN A 482 19.94 -12.30 31.15
CA GLN A 482 19.79 -13.54 30.38
C GLN A 482 18.31 -13.88 30.11
N SER A 483 17.40 -13.41 30.96
CA SER A 483 15.96 -13.41 30.72
C SER A 483 15.34 -12.08 31.13
N TRP A 484 14.14 -11.79 30.62
CA TRP A 484 13.38 -10.60 31.01
C TRP A 484 12.48 -10.81 32.24
N ASP A 485 12.66 -11.93 32.96
CA ASP A 485 11.77 -12.32 34.07
C ASP A 485 11.87 -11.40 35.30
N PHE A 486 12.92 -10.57 35.36
CA PHE A 486 13.04 -9.55 36.41
C PHE A 486 12.10 -8.36 36.19
N LEU A 487 11.56 -8.18 34.97
CA LEU A 487 10.62 -7.11 34.67
C LEU A 487 9.19 -7.52 35.06
N PRO A 488 8.32 -6.55 35.41
CA PRO A 488 6.89 -6.82 35.60
C PRO A 488 6.26 -7.51 34.40
N VAL A 489 5.34 -8.44 34.64
CA VAL A 489 4.71 -9.30 33.60
C VAL A 489 4.18 -8.54 32.39
N TRP A 490 3.62 -7.33 32.59
CA TRP A 490 3.09 -6.49 31.50
C TRP A 490 4.16 -5.95 30.54
N MET A 491 5.44 -5.92 30.93
CA MET A 491 6.56 -5.45 30.10
C MET A 491 7.14 -6.55 29.21
N HIS A 492 6.93 -7.82 29.53
CA HIS A 492 7.51 -8.96 28.79
C HIS A 492 6.47 -9.99 28.32
N SER A 493 5.20 -9.87 28.72
CA SER A 493 4.10 -10.74 28.31
C SER A 493 2.82 -9.94 28.00
N LEU A 494 2.14 -10.30 26.90
CA LEU A 494 0.83 -9.75 26.53
C LEU A 494 -0.33 -10.46 27.24
N GLN A 495 -0.07 -11.53 27.98
CA GLN A 495 -1.09 -12.36 28.63
C GLN A 495 -2.01 -11.59 29.61
N PRO A 496 -1.54 -10.61 30.42
CA PRO A 496 -2.43 -9.84 31.28
C PRO A 496 -3.43 -9.00 30.49
N LEU A 497 -2.98 -8.36 29.41
CA LEU A 497 -3.83 -7.56 28.53
C LEU A 497 -4.82 -8.44 27.76
N ASP A 498 -4.38 -9.60 27.30
CA ASP A 498 -5.23 -10.60 26.65
C ASP A 498 -6.34 -11.09 27.57
N THR A 499 -6.03 -11.35 28.84
CA THR A 499 -7.02 -11.74 29.86
C THR A 499 -8.06 -10.63 30.09
N LEU A 500 -7.62 -9.37 30.12
CA LEU A 500 -8.50 -8.22 30.26
C LEU A 500 -9.42 -8.05 29.04
N LEU A 501 -8.86 -8.06 27.84
CA LEU A 501 -9.61 -7.89 26.60
C LEU A 501 -10.61 -9.03 26.42
N THR A 502 -10.22 -10.26 26.70
CA THR A 502 -11.10 -11.43 26.62
C THR A 502 -12.27 -11.32 27.60
N LYS A 503 -12.03 -10.83 28.83
CA LYS A 503 -13.12 -10.56 29.78
C LYS A 503 -14.07 -9.48 29.28
N VAL A 504 -13.55 -8.37 28.74
CA VAL A 504 -14.36 -7.27 28.20
C VAL A 504 -15.20 -7.74 27.00
N THR A 505 -14.61 -8.49 26.06
CA THR A 505 -15.33 -9.00 24.89
C THR A 505 -16.39 -10.03 25.27
N LEU A 506 -16.12 -10.92 26.23
CA LEU A 506 -17.10 -11.88 26.76
C LEU A 506 -18.24 -11.19 27.54
N CYS A 507 -17.94 -10.12 28.29
CA CYS A 507 -18.96 -9.33 28.98
C CYS A 507 -19.87 -8.58 27.99
N CYS A 508 -19.32 -8.03 26.90
CA CYS A 508 -20.11 -7.42 25.84
C CYS A 508 -20.94 -8.44 25.06
N ALA A 509 -20.43 -9.66 24.85
CA ALA A 509 -21.18 -10.74 24.19
C ALA A 509 -22.33 -11.26 25.06
N LYS A 510 -22.13 -11.38 26.38
CA LYS A 510 -23.19 -11.80 27.32
C LYS A 510 -24.30 -10.75 27.52
N GLY A 511 -24.05 -9.48 27.20
CA GLY A 511 -25.08 -8.45 27.19
C GLY A 511 -25.95 -8.44 25.92
N ALA A 512 -25.64 -9.27 24.93
CA ALA A 512 -26.25 -9.23 23.60
C ALA A 512 -27.11 -10.46 23.23
N SER A 513 -27.30 -11.44 24.11
CA SER A 513 -28.15 -12.60 23.83
C SER A 513 -28.65 -13.33 25.08
N GLU A 514 -29.98 -13.34 25.26
CA GLU A 514 -30.68 -14.44 25.92
C GLU A 514 -30.63 -15.68 24.98
N PRO A 515 -30.42 -16.91 25.49
CA PRO A 515 -30.21 -18.07 24.64
C PRO A 515 -31.52 -18.81 24.34
N ASP A 516 -31.92 -18.87 23.07
CA ASP A 516 -32.70 -20.00 22.58
C ASP A 516 -31.73 -21.14 22.24
N LEU A 517 -31.77 -22.21 23.04
CA LEU A 517 -31.07 -23.46 22.77
C LEU A 517 -31.57 -24.06 21.45
N ILE A 518 -30.79 -23.93 20.37
CA ILE A 518 -30.88 -24.83 19.22
C ILE A 518 -29.70 -25.80 19.30
N GLN A 519 -30.04 -27.04 19.61
CA GLN A 519 -29.15 -28.19 19.64
C GLN A 519 -28.66 -28.49 18.22
N CYS A 520 -27.42 -28.14 17.90
CA CYS A 520 -26.79 -28.53 16.63
C CYS A 520 -26.43 -30.01 16.66
N SER A 521 -27.34 -30.82 16.12
CA SER A 521 -27.03 -32.14 15.56
C SER A 521 -25.91 -32.02 14.53
N MET A 522 -24.88 -32.86 14.65
CA MET A 522 -23.87 -33.02 13.60
C MET A 522 -24.52 -33.75 12.41
N ASP A 523 -24.72 -33.04 11.31
CA ASP A 523 -24.89 -33.66 10.00
C ASP A 523 -23.82 -33.15 9.02
N HIS A 524 -23.26 -34.11 8.29
CA HIS A 524 -22.25 -33.93 7.25
C HIS A 524 -22.79 -33.04 6.13
N ASP A 525 -22.19 -31.87 5.90
CA ASP A 525 -22.46 -31.09 4.68
C ASP A 525 -21.20 -30.37 4.15
N GLY A 526 -21.04 -30.41 2.82
CA GLY A 526 -19.79 -30.19 2.09
C GLY A 526 -19.26 -28.73 1.99
N PRO A 527 -18.06 -28.54 1.39
CA PRO A 527 -17.25 -27.33 1.49
C PRO A 527 -17.83 -26.05 0.84
N GLN A 528 -18.90 -26.17 0.04
CA GLN A 528 -19.42 -25.07 -0.77
C GLN A 528 -20.43 -24.16 -0.01
N LYS A 529 -20.92 -24.59 1.16
CA LYS A 529 -21.88 -23.82 1.98
C LYS A 529 -21.19 -22.99 3.08
N ARG A 530 -19.93 -23.28 3.41
CA ARG A 530 -19.13 -22.55 4.42
C ARG A 530 -18.78 -21.12 4.00
N SER A 531 -18.70 -20.82 2.71
CA SER A 531 -18.36 -19.47 2.21
C SER A 531 -19.48 -18.44 2.38
N HIS A 532 -20.74 -18.88 2.47
CA HIS A 532 -21.88 -17.97 2.67
C HIS A 532 -22.14 -17.65 4.15
N MET A 533 -21.79 -18.55 5.07
CA MET A 533 -21.92 -18.31 6.51
C MET A 533 -20.84 -17.40 7.10
N ALA A 534 -19.71 -17.22 6.41
CA ALA A 534 -18.61 -16.36 6.85
C ALA A 534 -18.92 -14.84 6.72
N LEU A 535 -19.99 -14.46 6.00
CA LEU A 535 -20.33 -13.06 5.77
C LEU A 535 -21.26 -12.47 6.85
N ASP A 536 -22.06 -13.31 7.52
CA ASP A 536 -23.14 -12.83 8.40
C ASP A 536 -22.79 -12.80 9.89
N ASN A 537 -21.62 -13.33 10.31
CA ASN A 537 -21.24 -13.36 11.72
C ASN A 537 -19.74 -13.14 11.92
N LEU A 538 -19.31 -11.89 11.76
CA LEU A 538 -17.92 -11.48 11.96
C LEU A 538 -17.45 -11.47 13.43
N VAL A 539 -18.29 -11.89 14.38
CA VAL A 539 -18.00 -11.81 15.84
C VAL A 539 -18.30 -13.10 16.63
N LEU A 540 -19.05 -14.07 16.08
CA LEU A 540 -19.69 -15.11 16.92
C LEU A 540 -19.10 -16.53 16.90
N CYS A 541 -18.04 -16.81 16.13
CA CYS A 541 -17.32 -18.09 16.25
C CYS A 541 -16.10 -17.94 17.17
N TYR A 542 -16.34 -17.69 18.46
CA TYR A 542 -15.30 -17.81 19.49
C TYR A 542 -15.82 -18.65 20.66
N ILE A 543 -15.69 -19.96 20.48
CA ILE A 543 -15.68 -20.91 21.59
C ILE A 543 -14.43 -21.76 21.35
N ASP A 544 -13.39 -21.51 22.13
CA ASP A 544 -12.21 -22.37 22.19
C ASP A 544 -12.65 -23.72 22.75
N GLU A 545 -12.26 -24.82 22.10
CA GLU A 545 -12.07 -26.09 22.78
C GLU A 545 -10.96 -25.88 23.83
N ALA A 546 -11.36 -25.56 25.05
CA ALA A 546 -10.46 -25.69 26.18
C ALA A 546 -10.15 -27.18 26.39
N PRO A 547 -8.89 -27.60 26.58
CA PRO A 547 -8.62 -28.92 27.14
C PRO A 547 -9.19 -28.93 28.55
N THR A 548 -10.27 -29.69 28.76
CA THR A 548 -10.81 -29.97 30.08
C THR A 548 -9.74 -30.72 30.88
N VAL A 549 -9.10 -30.00 31.80
CA VAL A 549 -8.40 -30.59 32.93
C VAL A 549 -9.47 -31.26 33.79
N VAL A 550 -9.69 -32.55 33.57
CA VAL A 550 -10.48 -33.38 34.50
C VAL A 550 -9.60 -33.57 35.74
N MET A 551 -9.89 -32.81 36.79
CA MET A 551 -9.43 -33.16 38.14
C MET A 551 -10.14 -34.45 38.54
N SER A 552 -9.46 -35.58 38.35
CA SER A 552 -9.84 -36.83 38.98
C SER A 552 -9.58 -36.70 40.48
N GLN A 553 -10.65 -36.74 41.28
CA GLN A 553 -10.57 -36.91 42.72
C GLN A 553 -9.87 -38.25 43.00
N GLY A 554 -8.78 -38.19 43.78
CA GLY A 554 -8.07 -39.38 44.21
C GLY A 554 -8.98 -40.29 45.05
N ALA A 555 -9.15 -41.51 44.57
CA ALA A 555 -9.31 -42.69 45.40
C ALA A 555 -8.05 -43.55 45.16
N ASP A 556 -7.54 -44.10 46.25
CA ASP A 556 -6.31 -44.90 46.37
C ASP A 556 -5.97 -45.77 45.15
N GLU A 557 -4.75 -45.64 44.62
CA GLU A 557 -3.90 -46.76 44.19
C GLU A 557 -2.53 -46.25 43.69
N ALA A 558 -1.46 -46.96 44.06
CA ALA A 558 -0.07 -46.63 43.78
C ALA A 558 0.29 -46.76 42.28
N PRO A 559 1.19 -45.92 41.72
CA PRO A 559 1.60 -46.07 40.33
C PRO A 559 2.55 -47.26 40.17
N THR A 560 2.06 -48.29 39.49
CA THR A 560 2.85 -49.44 39.03
C THR A 560 3.58 -49.06 37.74
N VAL A 561 4.89 -49.27 37.71
CA VAL A 561 5.76 -49.14 36.54
C VAL A 561 5.38 -50.22 35.51
N VAL A 562 5.03 -49.82 34.28
CA VAL A 562 4.95 -50.74 33.14
C VAL A 562 5.86 -50.25 32.02
N MET A 563 7.04 -50.87 31.95
CA MET A 563 7.85 -50.99 30.74
C MET A 563 7.18 -52.00 29.81
N SER A 564 7.05 -51.67 28.52
CA SER A 564 6.88 -52.67 27.46
C SER A 564 7.65 -52.24 26.21
N GLN A 565 8.62 -53.07 25.84
CA GLN A 565 9.42 -53.10 24.62
C GLN A 565 8.47 -53.36 23.43
N GLY A 566 8.56 -52.72 22.26
CA GLY A 566 9.68 -52.72 21.31
C GLY A 566 9.30 -53.59 20.10
N VAL A 567 9.22 -53.02 18.88
CA VAL A 567 9.46 -53.75 17.61
C VAL A 567 9.98 -52.78 16.55
N ASP A 568 11.25 -52.94 16.21
CA ASP A 568 11.92 -52.40 15.02
C ASP A 568 11.39 -53.04 13.72
N ARG A 569 11.36 -52.26 12.63
CA ARG A 569 11.72 -52.78 11.30
C ARG A 569 12.30 -51.70 10.38
N VAL A 570 13.59 -51.88 10.11
CA VAL A 570 14.45 -51.20 9.13
C VAL A 570 14.40 -51.93 7.77
N ARG A 571 14.64 -51.19 6.67
CA ARG A 571 15.34 -51.51 5.39
C ARG A 571 14.55 -51.04 4.16
N SER A 572 15.13 -50.60 3.04
CA SER A 572 16.51 -50.34 2.61
C SER A 572 16.44 -49.75 1.20
N THR A 573 17.38 -48.86 0.90
CA THR A 573 17.91 -48.50 -0.43
C THR A 573 18.25 -49.69 -1.34
N ARG A 574 18.09 -49.49 -2.66
CA ARG A 574 18.89 -49.95 -3.84
C ARG A 574 18.03 -49.63 -5.09
N LEU A 575 18.51 -49.09 -6.22
CA LEU A 575 19.81 -49.10 -6.90
C LEU A 575 20.04 -47.75 -7.61
#